data_AF-A0A2N2IJC0-F1
#
_entry.id   AF-A0A2N2IJC0-F1
#
_cell.length_a   1.000
_cell.length_b   1.000
_cell.length_c   1.000
_cell.angle_alpha   90.00
_cell.angle_beta   90.00
_cell.angle_gamma   90.00
#
_symmetry.space_group_name_H-M   'P 1'
#
loop_
_entity.id
_entity.type
_entity.pdbx_description
1 polymer ?
#
loop_
_entity_poly.entity_id
_entity_poly.type
_entity_poly.pdbx_seq_one_letter_code
_entity_poly.pdbx_strand_id
1 'polypeptide(L)'
;MSTHSCAGLILVTGSPAAGKSRLLAEWTARLRRRWQVCGIETAPDTSRRQGSRAAAPAYHIRIIGSSQVWPWAVRVEGTDAREYPEATRRAVLERVRPALPVSDVCVFEDLGPQEIAGQGFATLVDEALAVGHLWVLASAKRSTIDDLRRRFPVGGTIVLDLDEHPDPEEVFAFLERELDTRLASRIGACSGLGGLVEVGLGSFLHSFRVPLKGHALAYIQTLLLTTFGRSLRGRGLFRISLLMAMLKAFSPAGRTIRPMFYIFMQGASFALPVQLLGWHLFSVILGAIILNGFTLFLSLIVNYVMFGKSILAALGNLVGTVTGLFGLELDSWLAGLGFLFLLKAVIAVGVAVAGYYFHLTPRLFRLGRRAGAFLRPRNVPKGPQTLGQSALGALRDVLRPTFLLAFLLSILMILFFARLTSGELIFLLIRGLCIAFAGFWLFRRINVQKVGDSLRRRFSGSMAVSMTEALRVLQEEEPPEKGGPTEITR
;
A
#
# COMPACT_ATOMS: atom_id res chain seq x y z
N MET A 1 25.83 7.00 -7.76
CA MET A 1 24.43 6.81 -8.22
C MET A 1 24.04 5.40 -7.83
N SER A 2 23.14 5.22 -6.85
CA SER A 2 22.60 3.90 -6.55
C SER A 2 21.70 3.49 -7.71
N THR A 3 22.21 2.61 -8.57
CA THR A 3 21.43 2.00 -9.65
C THR A 3 20.24 1.32 -9.01
N HIS A 4 19.04 1.87 -9.19
CA HIS A 4 17.81 1.25 -8.72
C HIS A 4 17.62 -0.05 -9.51
N SER A 5 18.17 -1.15 -9.01
CA SER A 5 17.93 -2.50 -9.52
C SER A 5 16.50 -2.92 -9.22
N CYS A 6 15.92 -3.74 -10.08
CA CYS A 6 14.61 -4.34 -9.92
C CYS A 6 14.49 -5.18 -8.64
N ALA A 7 13.31 -5.78 -8.45
CA ALA A 7 13.09 -6.67 -7.32
C ALA A 7 14.05 -7.87 -7.30
N GLY A 8 14.28 -8.43 -8.48
CA GLY A 8 15.06 -9.62 -8.75
C GLY A 8 14.78 -10.09 -10.18
N LEU A 9 15.63 -10.99 -10.67
CA LEU A 9 15.56 -11.56 -12.01
C LEU A 9 15.56 -13.08 -11.89
N ILE A 10 14.59 -13.76 -12.49
CA ILE A 10 14.55 -15.22 -12.58
C ILE A 10 14.76 -15.59 -14.05
N LEU A 11 15.86 -16.29 -14.34
CA LEU A 11 16.19 -16.80 -15.67
C LEU A 11 15.88 -18.30 -15.72
N VAL A 12 14.89 -18.68 -16.52
CA VAL A 12 14.51 -20.06 -16.79
C VAL A 12 15.26 -20.55 -18.03
N THR A 13 16.06 -21.60 -17.86
CA THR A 13 16.92 -22.16 -18.89
C THR A 13 16.78 -23.68 -18.95
N GLY A 14 17.44 -24.31 -19.93
CA GLY A 14 17.45 -25.75 -20.16
C GLY A 14 17.57 -26.07 -21.64
N SER A 15 17.63 -27.35 -21.94
CA SER A 15 17.79 -27.92 -23.27
C SER A 15 16.64 -27.53 -24.22
N PRO A 16 16.85 -27.65 -25.55
CA PRO A 16 15.74 -27.52 -26.49
C PRO A 16 14.60 -28.47 -26.12
N ALA A 17 13.37 -27.95 -26.09
CA ALA A 17 12.18 -28.68 -25.65
C ALA A 17 12.09 -29.06 -24.15
N ALA A 18 12.96 -28.54 -23.27
CA ALA A 18 12.85 -28.69 -21.81
C ALA A 18 11.57 -28.08 -21.17
N GLY A 19 10.63 -27.55 -21.96
CA GLY A 19 9.37 -27.02 -21.46
C GLY A 19 9.40 -25.58 -20.93
N LYS A 20 10.48 -24.82 -21.14
CA LYS A 20 10.64 -23.41 -20.66
C LYS A 20 9.42 -22.52 -20.89
N SER A 21 8.95 -22.40 -22.14
CA SER A 21 7.77 -21.58 -22.48
C SER A 21 6.48 -22.12 -21.84
N ARG A 22 6.35 -23.45 -21.69
CA ARG A 22 5.19 -24.04 -21.01
C ARG A 22 5.18 -23.67 -19.52
N LEU A 23 6.32 -23.78 -18.85
CA LEU A 23 6.47 -23.41 -17.45
C LEU A 23 6.18 -21.91 -17.23
N LEU A 24 6.74 -21.04 -18.08
CA LEU A 24 6.50 -19.60 -17.99
C LEU A 24 5.05 -19.22 -18.25
N ALA A 25 4.39 -19.85 -19.22
CA ALA A 25 2.96 -19.65 -19.46
C ALA A 25 2.11 -20.09 -18.25
N GLU A 26 2.46 -21.23 -17.64
CA GLU A 26 1.79 -21.72 -16.42
C GLU A 26 1.96 -20.77 -15.23
N TRP A 27 3.20 -20.35 -14.97
CA TRP A 27 3.51 -19.38 -13.91
C TRP A 27 2.81 -18.05 -14.17
N THR A 28 2.81 -17.56 -15.41
CA THR A 28 2.10 -16.35 -15.82
C THR A 28 0.61 -16.49 -15.53
N ALA A 29 -0.01 -17.61 -15.89
CA ALA A 29 -1.43 -17.85 -15.63
C ALA A 29 -1.76 -17.91 -14.13
N ARG A 30 -0.90 -18.54 -13.31
CA ARG A 30 -1.05 -18.60 -11.85
C ARG A 30 -0.88 -17.21 -11.22
N LEU A 31 0.18 -16.50 -11.57
CA LEU A 31 0.47 -15.16 -11.06
C LEU A 31 -0.65 -14.18 -11.39
N ARG A 32 -1.22 -14.22 -12.60
CA ARG A 32 -2.32 -13.34 -13.03
C ARG A 32 -3.59 -13.47 -12.20
N ARG A 33 -3.77 -14.55 -11.42
CA ARG A 33 -4.91 -14.69 -10.50
C ARG A 33 -4.87 -13.68 -9.35
N ARG A 34 -3.68 -13.20 -8.98
CA ARG A 34 -3.47 -12.35 -7.78
C ARG A 34 -2.59 -11.12 -8.02
N TRP A 35 -1.71 -11.20 -9.02
CA TRP A 35 -0.69 -10.23 -9.32
C TRP A 35 -0.89 -9.60 -10.70
N GLN A 36 -0.35 -8.40 -10.87
CA GLN A 36 -0.35 -7.71 -12.15
C GLN A 36 0.87 -8.15 -12.92
N VAL A 37 0.63 -8.88 -14.00
CA VAL A 37 1.69 -9.43 -14.84
C VAL A 37 1.61 -8.73 -16.20
N CYS A 38 2.75 -8.25 -16.66
CA CYS A 38 2.92 -7.68 -17.99
C CYS A 38 4.08 -8.36 -18.71
N GLY A 39 4.33 -7.96 -19.96
CA GLY A 39 5.43 -8.49 -20.76
C GLY A 39 4.94 -9.27 -21.97
N ILE A 40 5.79 -10.18 -22.44
CA ILE A 40 5.59 -10.95 -23.66
C ILE A 40 5.79 -12.45 -23.40
N GLU A 41 4.96 -13.26 -24.03
CA GLU A 41 5.03 -14.72 -24.03
C GLU A 41 5.13 -15.23 -25.48
N THR A 42 5.74 -16.40 -25.69
CA THR A 42 5.78 -17.01 -27.03
C THR A 42 4.37 -17.51 -27.37
N ALA A 43 3.86 -17.09 -28.52
CA ALA A 43 2.62 -17.65 -29.03
C ALA A 43 2.93 -19.01 -29.68
N PRO A 44 2.16 -20.08 -29.38
CA PRO A 44 2.33 -21.35 -30.05
C PRO A 44 2.14 -21.15 -31.55
N ASP A 45 3.17 -21.49 -32.32
CA ASP A 45 3.12 -21.46 -33.77
C ASP A 45 2.30 -22.65 -34.27
N THR A 46 1.09 -22.37 -34.77
CA THR A 46 0.18 -23.39 -35.33
C THR A 46 0.79 -24.10 -36.53
N SER A 47 1.80 -23.52 -37.18
CA SER A 47 2.46 -24.11 -38.35
C SER A 47 3.52 -25.15 -37.98
N ARG A 48 3.97 -25.19 -36.70
CA ARG A 48 4.98 -26.16 -36.28
C ARG A 48 4.34 -27.53 -36.01
N ARG A 49 4.61 -28.50 -36.90
CA ARG A 49 4.28 -29.91 -36.64
C ARG A 49 4.94 -30.37 -35.35
N GLN A 50 4.15 -30.88 -34.41
CA GLN A 50 4.63 -31.51 -33.17
C GLN A 50 5.68 -32.58 -33.53
N GLY A 51 6.84 -32.54 -32.86
CA GLY A 51 7.95 -33.47 -33.11
C GLY A 51 8.94 -33.06 -34.21
N SER A 52 8.69 -31.99 -34.98
CA SER A 52 9.64 -31.52 -36.00
C SER A 52 10.86 -30.84 -35.37
N ARG A 53 12.06 -31.34 -35.72
CA ARG A 53 13.35 -30.71 -35.45
C ARG A 53 13.66 -29.54 -36.38
N ALA A 54 12.86 -29.33 -37.43
CA ALA A 54 13.06 -28.21 -38.34
C ALA A 54 12.87 -26.87 -37.61
N ALA A 55 13.70 -25.88 -37.96
CA ALA A 55 13.56 -24.52 -37.47
C ALA A 55 12.19 -23.95 -37.88
N ALA A 56 11.50 -23.29 -36.95
CA ALA A 56 10.21 -22.68 -37.26
C ALA A 56 10.40 -21.53 -38.27
N PRO A 57 9.48 -21.39 -39.25
CA PRO A 57 9.57 -20.34 -40.27
C PRO A 57 9.41 -18.95 -39.65
N ALA A 58 8.62 -18.83 -38.59
CA ALA A 58 8.49 -17.61 -37.82
C ALA A 58 8.27 -17.90 -36.34
N TYR A 59 8.78 -17.03 -35.48
CA TYR A 59 8.51 -17.04 -34.06
C TYR A 59 7.54 -15.93 -33.76
N HIS A 60 6.45 -16.29 -33.10
CA HIS A 60 5.39 -15.35 -32.77
C HIS A 60 5.38 -15.09 -31.27
N ILE A 61 5.06 -13.87 -30.89
CA ILE A 61 4.89 -13.45 -29.51
C ILE A 61 3.48 -12.93 -29.28
N ARG A 62 3.04 -12.98 -28.03
CA ARG A 62 1.80 -12.41 -27.55
C ARG A 62 2.12 -11.48 -26.40
N ILE A 63 1.47 -10.32 -26.37
CA ILE A 63 1.56 -9.42 -25.21
C ILE A 63 0.63 -9.98 -24.14
N ILE A 64 1.11 -10.12 -22.91
CA ILE A 64 0.33 -10.70 -21.81
C ILE A 64 -0.94 -9.88 -21.59
N GLY A 65 -2.10 -10.54 -21.66
CA GLY A 65 -3.42 -9.91 -21.55
C GLY A 65 -4.03 -9.49 -22.89
N SER A 66 -3.32 -9.63 -24.01
CA SER A 66 -3.85 -9.46 -25.37
C SER A 66 -4.14 -10.81 -26.01
N SER A 67 -5.15 -10.88 -26.88
CA SER A 67 -5.37 -12.01 -27.79
C SER A 67 -4.54 -11.91 -29.07
N GLN A 68 -3.94 -10.74 -29.34
CA GLN A 68 -3.23 -10.46 -30.58
C GLN A 68 -1.84 -11.12 -30.58
N VAL A 69 -1.55 -11.85 -31.66
CA VAL A 69 -0.28 -12.52 -31.91
C VAL A 69 0.52 -11.71 -32.93
N TRP A 70 1.82 -11.56 -32.70
CA TRP A 70 2.73 -10.74 -33.51
C TRP A 70 3.93 -11.54 -33.97
N PRO A 71 4.38 -11.40 -35.24
CA PRO A 71 5.62 -12.02 -35.70
C PRO A 71 6.83 -11.30 -35.09
N TRP A 72 7.68 -12.03 -34.38
CA TRP A 72 8.87 -11.47 -33.73
C TRP A 72 10.16 -11.77 -34.49
N ALA A 73 10.36 -13.01 -34.92
CA ALA A 73 11.55 -13.40 -35.67
C ALA A 73 11.12 -14.24 -36.86
N VAL A 74 11.19 -13.68 -38.06
CA VAL A 74 10.77 -14.31 -39.32
C VAL A 74 12.02 -14.74 -40.07
N ARG A 75 12.08 -16.00 -40.52
CA ARG A 75 13.22 -16.48 -41.29
C ARG A 75 13.21 -15.82 -42.67
N VAL A 76 14.36 -15.28 -43.07
CA VAL A 76 14.53 -14.74 -44.42
C VAL A 76 14.65 -15.91 -45.40
N GLU A 77 13.82 -15.91 -46.44
CA GLU A 77 13.74 -16.99 -47.41
C GLU A 77 15.11 -17.32 -48.01
N GLY A 78 15.45 -18.61 -48.08
CA GLY A 78 16.74 -19.08 -48.60
C GLY A 78 17.96 -18.88 -47.67
N THR A 79 17.78 -18.37 -46.44
CA THR A 79 18.89 -18.17 -45.50
C THR A 79 18.58 -18.67 -44.08
N ASP A 80 19.59 -18.73 -43.22
CA ASP A 80 19.42 -18.94 -41.78
C ASP A 80 19.24 -17.63 -41.00
N ALA A 81 19.28 -16.49 -41.69
CA ALA A 81 19.07 -15.19 -41.08
C ALA A 81 17.61 -15.00 -40.66
N ARG A 82 17.41 -14.19 -39.63
CA ARG A 82 16.08 -13.81 -39.13
C ARG A 82 15.92 -12.31 -39.22
N GLU A 83 14.78 -11.90 -39.75
CA GLU A 83 14.29 -10.53 -39.70
C GLU A 83 13.45 -10.34 -38.44
N TYR A 84 13.63 -9.19 -37.77
CA TYR A 84 12.90 -8.81 -36.58
C TYR A 84 12.02 -7.61 -36.90
N PRO A 85 10.70 -7.80 -37.13
CA PRO A 85 9.84 -6.74 -37.61
C PRO A 85 9.77 -5.56 -36.64
N GLU A 86 10.23 -4.38 -37.08
CA GLU A 86 10.26 -3.16 -36.27
C GLU A 86 8.84 -2.73 -35.83
N ALA A 87 7.83 -3.01 -36.66
CA ALA A 87 6.43 -2.77 -36.32
C ALA A 87 5.98 -3.57 -35.08
N THR A 88 6.41 -4.84 -34.98
CA THR A 88 6.15 -5.67 -33.78
C THR A 88 6.87 -5.10 -32.57
N ARG A 89 8.15 -4.70 -32.71
CA ARG A 89 8.92 -4.10 -31.62
C ARG A 89 8.21 -2.85 -31.07
N ARG A 90 7.78 -1.95 -31.94
CA ARG A 90 7.06 -0.72 -31.58
C ARG A 90 5.74 -1.03 -30.87
N ALA A 91 4.94 -1.94 -31.41
CA ALA A 91 3.66 -2.32 -30.83
C ALA A 91 3.80 -2.94 -29.42
N VAL A 92 4.85 -3.73 -29.19
CA VAL A 92 5.17 -4.27 -27.86
C VAL A 92 5.60 -3.16 -26.90
N LEU A 93 6.52 -2.28 -27.32
CA LEU A 93 6.99 -1.16 -26.50
C LEU A 93 5.84 -0.25 -26.06
N GLU A 94 4.97 0.15 -26.99
CA GLU A 94 3.82 1.03 -26.72
C GLU A 94 2.85 0.45 -25.69
N ARG A 95 2.72 -0.88 -25.61
CA ARG A 95 1.77 -1.54 -24.71
C ARG A 95 2.40 -2.01 -23.39
N VAL A 96 3.62 -2.52 -23.42
CA VAL A 96 4.29 -3.06 -22.23
C VAL A 96 4.92 -1.96 -21.39
N ARG A 97 5.58 -0.96 -22.00
CA ARG A 97 6.29 0.10 -21.28
C ARG A 97 5.38 0.85 -20.27
N PRO A 98 4.15 1.28 -20.61
CA PRO A 98 3.28 1.95 -19.66
C PRO A 98 2.80 1.04 -18.51
N ALA A 99 2.86 -0.29 -18.68
CA ALA A 99 2.47 -1.26 -17.67
C ALA A 99 3.60 -1.59 -16.67
N LEU A 100 4.87 -1.32 -17.01
CA LEU A 100 6.01 -1.63 -16.13
C LEU A 100 5.89 -0.98 -14.74
N PRO A 101 5.58 0.33 -14.59
CA PRO A 101 5.59 0.99 -13.28
C PRO A 101 4.48 0.54 -12.34
N VAL A 102 3.50 -0.19 -12.87
CA VAL A 102 2.29 -0.60 -12.14
C VAL A 102 2.18 -2.12 -11.99
N SER A 103 3.02 -2.90 -12.65
CA SER A 103 3.03 -4.36 -12.60
C SER A 103 3.86 -4.88 -11.44
N ASP A 104 3.53 -6.07 -10.95
CA ASP A 104 4.30 -6.75 -9.92
C ASP A 104 5.35 -7.68 -10.54
N VAL A 105 5.03 -8.24 -11.72
CA VAL A 105 5.89 -9.15 -12.49
C VAL A 105 5.91 -8.75 -13.97
N CYS A 106 7.08 -8.80 -14.60
CA CYS A 106 7.24 -8.67 -16.04
C CYS A 106 7.89 -9.93 -16.60
N VAL A 107 7.29 -10.48 -17.66
CA VAL A 107 7.73 -11.72 -18.28
C VAL A 107 8.35 -11.45 -19.64
N PHE A 108 9.51 -12.04 -19.92
CA PHE A 108 10.16 -12.01 -21.23
C PHE A 108 10.51 -13.42 -21.69
N GLU A 109 9.86 -13.92 -22.72
CA GLU A 109 10.24 -15.20 -23.30
C GLU A 109 11.35 -15.10 -24.35
N ASP A 110 12.23 -16.11 -24.36
CA ASP A 110 13.30 -16.31 -25.34
C ASP A 110 14.30 -15.14 -25.46
N LEU A 111 14.75 -14.59 -24.32
CA LEU A 111 15.86 -13.64 -24.30
C LEU A 111 17.11 -14.29 -24.90
N GLY A 112 17.76 -13.58 -25.84
CA GLY A 112 18.84 -14.16 -26.62
C GLY A 112 19.90 -13.16 -27.09
N PRO A 113 20.64 -13.51 -28.16
CA PRO A 113 21.76 -12.71 -28.66
C PRO A 113 21.37 -11.27 -29.05
N GLN A 114 20.14 -11.05 -29.50
CA GLN A 114 19.64 -9.73 -29.85
C GLN A 114 19.63 -8.81 -28.63
N GLU A 115 19.03 -9.26 -27.52
CA GLU A 115 18.96 -8.46 -26.30
C GLU A 115 20.34 -8.27 -25.66
N ILE A 116 21.21 -9.29 -25.74
CA ILE A 116 22.62 -9.18 -25.31
C ILE A 116 23.35 -8.07 -26.08
N ALA A 117 23.15 -8.00 -27.40
CA ALA A 117 23.74 -6.99 -28.27
C ALA A 117 23.09 -5.60 -28.15
N GLY A 118 22.12 -5.41 -27.24
CA GLY A 118 21.39 -4.15 -27.09
C GLY A 118 20.32 -3.92 -28.16
N GLN A 119 19.99 -4.94 -28.95
CA GLN A 119 18.95 -4.94 -29.98
C GLN A 119 17.67 -5.59 -29.46
N GLY A 120 16.68 -5.79 -30.34
CA GLY A 120 15.44 -6.46 -30.00
C GLY A 120 14.67 -5.76 -28.87
N PHE A 121 14.41 -6.48 -27.78
CA PHE A 121 13.73 -5.95 -26.59
C PHE A 121 14.68 -5.45 -25.49
N ALA A 122 15.99 -5.30 -25.75
CA ALA A 122 16.98 -4.90 -24.73
C ALA A 122 16.57 -3.65 -23.93
N THR A 123 16.11 -2.59 -24.62
CA THR A 123 15.67 -1.35 -23.97
C THR A 123 14.48 -1.59 -23.03
N LEU A 124 13.55 -2.46 -23.40
CA LEU A 124 12.40 -2.78 -22.55
C LEU A 124 12.81 -3.59 -21.32
N VAL A 125 13.79 -4.50 -21.49
CA VAL A 125 14.39 -5.24 -20.38
C VAL A 125 15.12 -4.28 -19.44
N ASP A 126 15.93 -3.36 -19.94
CA ASP A 126 16.60 -2.33 -19.14
C ASP A 126 15.59 -1.47 -18.35
N GLU A 127 14.52 -1.02 -19.00
CA GLU A 127 13.45 -0.27 -18.36
C GLU A 127 12.75 -1.08 -17.27
N ALA A 128 12.44 -2.36 -17.52
CA ALA A 128 11.85 -3.25 -16.53
C ALA A 128 12.80 -3.45 -15.33
N LEU A 129 14.09 -3.64 -15.61
CA LEU A 129 15.12 -3.81 -14.59
C LEU A 129 15.39 -2.54 -13.78
N ALA A 130 15.04 -1.36 -14.29
CA ALA A 130 15.08 -0.10 -13.55
C ALA A 130 13.88 0.10 -12.60
N VAL A 131 12.80 -0.68 -12.74
CA VAL A 131 11.64 -0.59 -11.84
C VAL A 131 11.91 -1.36 -10.55
N GLY A 132 12.29 -0.63 -9.50
CA GLY A 132 12.78 -1.22 -8.24
C GLY A 132 11.86 -2.19 -7.49
N HIS A 133 10.56 -2.24 -7.82
CA HIS A 133 9.60 -3.17 -7.21
C HIS A 133 9.22 -4.35 -8.11
N LEU A 134 9.58 -4.32 -9.38
CA LEU A 134 9.16 -5.28 -10.40
C LEU A 134 10.05 -6.53 -10.36
N TRP A 135 9.45 -7.72 -10.31
CA TRP A 135 10.16 -8.96 -10.58
C TRP A 135 10.22 -9.22 -12.07
N VAL A 136 11.39 -9.54 -12.61
CA VAL A 136 11.53 -9.93 -14.00
C VAL A 136 11.70 -11.44 -14.08
N LEU A 137 10.84 -12.08 -14.85
CA LEU A 137 10.88 -13.51 -15.14
C LEU A 137 11.19 -13.66 -16.62
N ALA A 138 12.25 -14.38 -16.97
CA ALA A 138 12.59 -14.55 -18.37
C ALA A 138 13.03 -15.97 -18.69
N SER A 139 12.81 -16.41 -19.93
CA SER A 139 13.46 -17.62 -20.44
C SER A 139 14.62 -17.25 -21.35
N ALA A 140 15.65 -18.08 -21.34
CA ALA A 140 16.81 -17.93 -22.21
C ALA A 140 17.38 -19.31 -22.58
N LYS A 141 18.30 -19.31 -23.55
CA LYS A 141 19.10 -20.51 -23.86
C LYS A 141 20.20 -20.66 -22.81
N ARG A 142 20.57 -21.91 -22.50
CA ARG A 142 21.64 -22.20 -21.53
C ARG A 142 22.95 -21.51 -21.89
N SER A 143 23.30 -21.49 -23.18
CA SER A 143 24.53 -20.86 -23.67
C SER A 143 24.56 -19.34 -23.54
N THR A 144 23.42 -18.67 -23.30
CA THR A 144 23.35 -17.20 -23.23
C THR A 144 23.25 -16.67 -21.81
N ILE A 145 23.18 -17.54 -20.79
CA ILE A 145 22.92 -17.13 -19.41
C ILE A 145 24.02 -16.21 -18.86
N ASP A 146 25.30 -16.56 -19.07
CA ASP A 146 26.40 -15.76 -18.54
C ASP A 146 26.48 -14.38 -19.21
N ASP A 147 26.22 -14.31 -20.51
CA ASP A 147 26.14 -13.05 -21.25
C ASP A 147 24.99 -12.17 -20.78
N LEU A 148 23.81 -12.77 -20.55
CA LEU A 148 22.66 -12.06 -20.00
C LEU A 148 22.96 -11.53 -18.59
N ARG A 149 23.63 -12.31 -17.72
CA ARG A 149 24.04 -11.85 -16.38
C ARG A 149 25.05 -10.70 -16.44
N ARG A 150 25.97 -10.74 -17.41
CA ARG A 150 26.92 -9.64 -17.64
C ARG A 150 26.22 -8.39 -18.15
N ARG A 151 25.27 -8.53 -19.09
CA ARG A 151 24.54 -7.40 -19.70
C ARG A 151 23.52 -6.78 -18.76
N PHE A 152 22.90 -7.59 -17.91
CA PHE A 152 21.82 -7.22 -17.00
C PHE A 152 22.19 -7.54 -15.55
N PRO A 153 23.17 -6.83 -14.96
CA PRO A 153 23.63 -7.11 -13.61
C PRO A 153 22.57 -6.73 -12.58
N VAL A 154 21.97 -7.75 -11.95
CA VAL A 154 21.02 -7.60 -10.83
C VAL A 154 21.54 -8.40 -9.65
N GLY A 155 21.65 -7.78 -8.48
CA GLY A 155 22.11 -8.41 -7.23
C GLY A 155 21.20 -9.53 -6.67
N GLY A 156 20.29 -10.07 -7.48
CA GLY A 156 19.26 -11.04 -7.11
C GLY A 156 18.82 -11.91 -8.29
N THR A 157 19.78 -12.36 -9.09
CA THR A 157 19.50 -13.21 -10.25
C THR A 157 19.44 -14.68 -9.82
N ILE A 158 18.30 -15.33 -10.01
CA ILE A 158 18.09 -16.76 -9.82
C ILE A 158 18.09 -17.42 -11.20
N VAL A 159 18.92 -18.44 -11.39
CA VAL A 159 18.91 -19.24 -12.62
C VAL A 159 18.24 -20.58 -12.31
N LEU A 160 17.09 -20.82 -12.93
CA LEU A 160 16.37 -22.09 -12.88
C LEU A 160 16.68 -22.87 -14.16
N ASP A 161 17.54 -23.89 -14.05
CA ASP A 161 17.84 -24.77 -15.17
C ASP A 161 16.98 -26.04 -15.09
N LEU A 162 16.04 -26.20 -16.02
CA LEU A 162 15.06 -27.29 -16.01
C LEU A 162 15.65 -28.68 -16.24
N ASP A 163 16.87 -28.78 -16.76
CA ASP A 163 17.53 -30.09 -16.88
C ASP A 163 18.22 -30.50 -15.56
N GLU A 164 18.57 -29.53 -14.71
CA GLU A 164 19.35 -29.74 -13.47
C GLU A 164 18.53 -29.53 -12.19
N HIS A 165 17.41 -28.81 -12.27
CA HIS A 165 16.56 -28.48 -11.14
C HIS A 165 15.28 -29.30 -11.23
N PRO A 166 15.13 -30.37 -10.42
CA PRO A 166 14.01 -31.29 -10.52
C PRO A 166 12.68 -30.68 -10.07
N ASP A 167 12.69 -29.59 -9.31
CA ASP A 167 11.47 -28.93 -8.82
C ASP A 167 11.42 -27.41 -9.07
N PRO A 168 10.86 -26.98 -10.22
CA PRO A 168 10.55 -25.59 -10.50
C PRO A 168 9.63 -24.92 -9.45
N GLU A 169 8.81 -25.70 -8.73
CA GLU A 169 7.83 -25.14 -7.80
C GLU A 169 8.49 -24.46 -6.59
N GLU A 170 9.69 -24.88 -6.19
CA GLU A 170 10.43 -24.21 -5.12
C GLU A 170 10.74 -22.74 -5.48
N VAL A 171 11.17 -22.50 -6.73
CA VAL A 171 11.47 -21.16 -7.24
C VAL A 171 10.20 -20.35 -7.39
N PHE A 172 9.10 -20.96 -7.85
CA PHE A 172 7.80 -20.29 -7.91
C PHE A 172 7.29 -19.90 -6.52
N ALA A 173 7.34 -20.81 -5.55
CA ALA A 173 6.93 -20.57 -4.17
C ALA A 173 7.82 -19.51 -3.49
N PHE A 174 9.11 -19.44 -3.84
CA PHE A 174 9.97 -18.32 -3.45
C PHE A 174 9.47 -16.99 -4.03
N LEU A 175 9.20 -16.92 -5.33
CA LEU A 175 8.69 -15.71 -5.98
C LEU A 175 7.37 -15.25 -5.35
N GLU A 176 6.42 -16.16 -5.11
CA GLU A 176 5.15 -15.83 -4.46
C GLU A 176 5.34 -15.28 -3.04
N ARG A 177 6.23 -15.89 -2.25
CA ARG A 177 6.57 -15.41 -0.89
C ARG A 177 7.20 -14.01 -0.92
N GLU A 178 8.05 -13.72 -1.89
CA GLU A 178 8.66 -12.40 -2.08
C GLU A 178 7.63 -11.34 -2.46
N LEU A 179 6.75 -11.66 -3.41
CA LEU A 179 5.64 -10.79 -3.79
C LEU A 179 4.70 -10.50 -2.60
N ASP A 180 4.38 -11.51 -1.80
CA ASP A 180 3.55 -11.36 -0.60
C ASP A 180 4.22 -10.53 0.50
N THR A 181 5.52 -10.74 0.73
CA THR A 181 6.31 -9.98 1.70
C THR A 181 6.38 -8.50 1.31
N ARG A 182 6.57 -8.21 0.02
CA ARG A 182 6.57 -6.83 -0.50
C ARG A 182 5.20 -6.18 -0.40
N LEU A 183 4.14 -6.89 -0.76
CA LEU A 183 2.78 -6.38 -0.61
C LEU A 183 2.48 -6.07 0.87
N ALA A 184 2.86 -6.97 1.77
CA ALA A 184 2.75 -6.78 3.21
C ALA A 184 3.53 -5.54 3.69
N SER A 185 4.78 -5.37 3.26
CA SER A 185 5.57 -4.18 3.57
C SER A 185 4.86 -2.90 3.08
N ARG A 186 4.39 -2.86 1.83
CA ARG A 186 3.68 -1.67 1.30
C ARG A 186 2.38 -1.38 2.04
N ILE A 187 1.63 -2.41 2.43
CA ILE A 187 0.44 -2.29 3.31
C ILE A 187 0.85 -1.69 4.66
N GLY A 188 1.92 -2.20 5.27
CA GLY A 188 2.48 -1.68 6.50
C GLY A 188 2.85 -0.20 6.40
N ALA A 189 3.57 0.19 5.35
CA ALA A 189 3.97 1.57 5.13
C ALA A 189 2.76 2.50 4.97
N CYS A 190 1.75 2.10 4.19
CA CYS A 190 0.49 2.84 4.06
C CYS A 190 -0.25 2.95 5.39
N SER A 191 -0.24 1.89 6.19
CA SER A 191 -0.88 1.87 7.52
C SER A 191 -0.18 2.77 8.52
N GLY A 192 1.16 2.77 8.54
CA GLY A 192 1.96 3.66 9.38
C GLY A 192 1.69 5.13 9.04
N LEU A 193 1.67 5.47 7.75
CA LEU A 193 1.35 6.83 7.29
C LEU A 193 -0.08 7.23 7.58
N GLY A 194 -1.04 6.34 7.30
CA GLY A 194 -2.44 6.57 7.64
C GLY A 194 -2.62 6.78 9.14
N GLY A 195 -1.94 5.97 9.96
CA GLY A 195 -1.90 6.12 11.41
C GLY A 195 -1.34 7.46 11.85
N LEU A 196 -0.22 7.93 11.26
CA LEU A 196 0.34 9.26 11.55
C LEU A 196 -0.63 10.39 11.20
N VAL A 197 -1.27 10.32 10.03
CA VAL A 197 -2.24 11.33 9.59
C VAL A 197 -3.46 11.34 10.50
N GLU A 198 -4.01 10.18 10.82
CA GLU A 198 -5.21 10.01 11.67
C GLU A 198 -4.94 10.40 13.13
N VAL A 199 -3.75 10.08 13.66
CA VAL A 199 -3.34 10.49 15.01
C VAL A 199 -3.03 11.97 15.05
N GLY A 200 -2.28 12.50 14.08
CA GLY A 200 -1.88 13.90 14.03
C GLY A 200 -3.06 14.83 13.82
N LEU A 201 -3.82 14.63 12.74
CA LEU A 201 -5.01 15.43 12.44
C LEU A 201 -6.12 15.19 13.48
N GLY A 202 -6.30 13.95 13.93
CA GLY A 202 -7.28 13.65 14.98
C GLY A 202 -6.99 14.38 16.28
N SER A 203 -5.72 14.45 16.68
CA SER A 203 -5.31 15.21 17.88
C SER A 203 -5.50 16.71 17.68
N PHE A 204 -5.11 17.24 16.52
CA PHE A 204 -5.31 18.64 16.16
C PHE A 204 -6.79 19.04 16.22
N LEU A 205 -7.66 18.31 15.52
CA LEU A 205 -9.11 18.56 15.53
C LEU A 205 -9.71 18.43 16.93
N HIS A 206 -9.14 17.56 17.77
CA HIS A 206 -9.56 17.44 19.16
C HIS A 206 -9.17 18.68 19.99
N SER A 207 -7.98 19.23 19.79
CA SER A 207 -7.52 20.44 20.47
C SER A 207 -8.35 21.67 20.12
N PHE A 208 -8.78 21.81 18.85
CA PHE A 208 -9.62 22.92 18.39
C PHE A 208 -11.12 22.75 18.64
N ARG A 209 -11.54 21.62 19.26
CA ARG A 209 -12.97 21.28 19.50
C ARG A 209 -13.86 21.48 18.27
N VAL A 210 -13.32 21.15 17.08
CA VAL A 210 -14.04 21.34 15.83
C VAL A 210 -15.31 20.47 15.87
N PRO A 211 -16.51 21.06 15.72
CA PRO A 211 -17.74 20.29 15.63
C PRO A 211 -17.66 19.35 14.42
N LEU A 212 -18.30 18.18 14.50
CA LEU A 212 -18.32 17.19 13.41
C LEU A 212 -16.94 16.62 13.02
N LYS A 213 -15.92 16.71 13.89
CA LYS A 213 -14.57 16.15 13.62
C LYS A 213 -14.55 14.70 13.14
N GLY A 214 -15.47 13.86 13.64
CA GLY A 214 -15.58 12.46 13.21
C GLY A 214 -15.95 12.31 11.72
N HIS A 215 -16.72 13.26 11.18
CA HIS A 215 -17.04 13.29 9.76
C HIS A 215 -15.88 13.81 8.91
N ALA A 216 -15.14 14.81 9.40
CA ALA A 216 -13.94 15.28 8.72
C ALA A 216 -12.88 14.17 8.62
N LEU A 217 -12.66 13.42 9.70
CA LEU A 217 -11.76 12.26 9.72
C LEU A 217 -12.23 11.15 8.76
N ALA A 218 -13.54 10.90 8.63
CA ALA A 218 -14.06 9.95 7.65
C ALA A 218 -13.73 10.33 6.19
N TYR A 219 -13.79 11.61 5.85
CA TYR A 219 -13.37 12.08 4.52
C TYR A 219 -11.86 11.95 4.31
N ILE A 220 -11.05 12.27 5.33
CA ILE A 220 -9.60 12.05 5.29
C ILE A 220 -9.30 10.56 5.09
N GLN A 221 -9.96 9.67 5.83
CA GLN A 221 -9.80 8.23 5.68
C GLN A 221 -10.23 7.75 4.28
N THR A 222 -11.31 8.31 3.72
CA THR A 222 -11.73 8.04 2.34
C THR A 222 -10.62 8.42 1.34
N LEU A 223 -10.03 9.60 1.50
CA LEU A 223 -8.93 10.08 0.67
C LEU A 223 -7.69 9.17 0.78
N LEU A 224 -7.32 8.81 2.01
CA LEU A 224 -6.19 7.94 2.30
C LEU A 224 -6.38 6.55 1.69
N LEU A 225 -7.51 5.88 1.96
CA LEU A 225 -7.79 4.54 1.45
C LEU A 225 -7.92 4.52 -0.07
N THR A 226 -8.46 5.57 -0.68
CA THR A 226 -8.47 5.69 -2.14
C THR A 226 -7.07 5.84 -2.70
N THR A 227 -6.23 6.68 -2.08
CA THR A 227 -4.86 6.93 -2.55
C THR A 227 -3.94 5.71 -2.35
N PHE A 228 -4.06 5.04 -1.20
CA PHE A 228 -3.34 3.79 -0.91
C PHE A 228 -3.87 2.64 -1.76
N GLY A 229 -5.19 2.56 -1.94
CA GLY A 229 -5.83 1.61 -2.83
C GLY A 229 -5.34 1.78 -4.27
N ARG A 230 -5.08 3.00 -4.73
CA ARG A 230 -4.51 3.21 -6.07
C ARG A 230 -3.11 2.63 -6.18
N SER A 231 -2.26 2.84 -5.18
CA SER A 231 -0.89 2.32 -5.21
C SER A 231 -0.85 0.79 -5.10
N LEU A 232 -1.78 0.19 -4.34
CA LEU A 232 -1.88 -1.26 -4.11
C LEU A 232 -2.87 -1.96 -5.05
N ARG A 233 -3.54 -1.21 -5.92
CA ARG A 233 -4.66 -1.64 -6.79
C ARG A 233 -5.75 -2.37 -6.00
N GLY A 234 -6.19 -1.77 -4.89
CA GLY A 234 -7.23 -2.29 -4.00
C GLY A 234 -6.80 -3.43 -3.08
N ARG A 235 -5.60 -3.99 -3.25
CA ARG A 235 -5.10 -5.09 -2.43
C ARG A 235 -4.78 -4.62 -1.02
N GLY A 236 -5.24 -5.37 -0.02
CA GLY A 236 -4.86 -5.15 1.38
C GLY A 236 -5.52 -3.96 2.09
N LEU A 237 -6.53 -3.30 1.50
CA LEU A 237 -7.23 -2.16 2.12
C LEU A 237 -7.82 -2.47 3.51
N PHE A 238 -8.36 -3.67 3.68
CA PHE A 238 -8.87 -4.13 4.97
C PHE A 238 -7.74 -4.22 6.01
N ARG A 239 -6.59 -4.78 5.62
CA ARG A 239 -5.40 -4.87 6.48
C ARG A 239 -4.88 -3.48 6.85
N ILE A 240 -4.88 -2.54 5.89
CA ILE A 240 -4.50 -1.15 6.17
C ILE A 240 -5.37 -0.57 7.29
N SER A 241 -6.67 -0.74 7.18
CA SER A 241 -7.64 -0.20 8.13
C SER A 241 -7.51 -0.83 9.51
N LEU A 242 -7.34 -2.15 9.56
CA LEU A 242 -7.08 -2.89 10.80
C LEU A 242 -5.77 -2.41 11.47
N LEU A 243 -4.69 -2.31 10.71
CA LEU A 243 -3.40 -1.84 11.22
C LEU A 243 -3.47 -0.39 11.69
N MET A 244 -4.12 0.50 10.94
CA MET A 244 -4.36 1.89 11.38
C MET A 244 -5.12 1.94 12.71
N ALA A 245 -6.17 1.12 12.87
CA ALA A 245 -6.90 1.02 14.12
C ALA A 245 -6.01 0.48 15.26
N MET A 246 -5.21 -0.56 15.01
CA MET A 246 -4.25 -1.07 16.00
C MET A 246 -3.20 -0.03 16.40
N LEU A 247 -2.67 0.74 15.43
CA LEU A 247 -1.74 1.84 15.70
C LEU A 247 -2.38 2.94 16.55
N LYS A 248 -3.69 3.20 16.36
CA LYS A 248 -4.45 4.12 17.21
C LYS A 248 -4.55 3.61 18.65
N ALA A 249 -4.58 2.29 18.88
CA ALA A 249 -4.55 1.69 20.22
C ALA A 249 -3.29 2.07 21.01
N PHE A 250 -2.16 2.17 20.31
CA PHE A 250 -0.87 2.54 20.88
C PHE A 250 -0.72 4.07 21.07
N SER A 251 -1.71 4.87 20.65
CA SER A 251 -1.69 6.31 20.86
C SER A 251 -1.93 6.62 22.34
N PRO A 252 -1.09 7.48 22.99
CA PRO A 252 -1.18 7.78 24.42
C PRO A 252 -2.43 8.59 24.85
N ALA A 253 -3.39 8.82 23.96
CA ALA A 253 -4.52 9.74 24.14
C ALA A 253 -5.82 8.99 24.47
N GLY A 254 -6.15 8.87 25.77
CA GLY A 254 -7.52 8.64 26.28
C GLY A 254 -8.12 7.24 26.09
N ARG A 255 -9.45 7.11 26.26
CA ARG A 255 -10.21 5.85 26.06
C ARG A 255 -10.17 5.45 24.57
N THR A 256 -9.22 4.60 24.21
CA THR A 256 -8.83 4.29 22.82
C THR A 256 -9.83 3.42 22.04
N ILE A 257 -10.70 2.66 22.72
CA ILE A 257 -11.55 1.64 22.07
C ILE A 257 -12.52 2.24 21.04
N ARG A 258 -13.23 3.34 21.38
CA ARG A 258 -14.23 3.93 20.47
C ARG A 258 -13.59 4.45 19.17
N PRO A 259 -12.54 5.29 19.20
CA PRO A 259 -11.85 5.70 17.97
C PRO A 259 -11.31 4.53 17.13
N MET A 260 -10.77 3.49 17.77
CA MET A 260 -10.27 2.31 17.06
C MET A 260 -11.38 1.59 16.29
N PHE A 261 -12.52 1.35 16.96
CA PHE A 261 -13.67 0.70 16.35
C PHE A 261 -14.20 1.50 15.16
N TYR A 262 -14.26 2.83 15.27
CA TYR A 262 -14.67 3.70 14.17
C TYR A 262 -13.72 3.58 12.97
N ILE A 263 -12.41 3.74 13.17
CA ILE A 263 -11.40 3.64 12.09
C ILE A 263 -11.49 2.28 11.40
N PHE A 264 -11.60 1.20 12.17
CA PHE A 264 -11.71 -0.15 11.64
C PHE A 264 -12.99 -0.31 10.81
N MET A 265 -14.15 0.03 11.36
CA MET A 265 -15.42 -0.14 10.66
C MET A 265 -15.52 0.72 9.40
N GLN A 266 -15.07 1.99 9.48
CA GLN A 266 -14.98 2.89 8.34
C GLN A 266 -14.17 2.25 7.21
N GLY A 267 -12.98 1.75 7.54
CA GLY A 267 -12.10 1.16 6.56
C GLY A 267 -12.57 -0.19 6.03
N ALA A 268 -13.21 -1.02 6.86
CA ALA A 268 -13.86 -2.26 6.44
C ALA A 268 -15.03 -1.98 5.47
N SER A 269 -15.86 -0.99 5.79
CA SER A 269 -16.96 -0.53 4.93
C SER A 269 -16.49 -0.04 3.57
N PHE A 270 -15.33 0.62 3.49
CA PHE A 270 -14.72 1.03 2.22
C PHE A 270 -14.11 -0.16 1.46
N ALA A 271 -13.43 -1.07 2.18
CA ALA A 271 -12.74 -2.18 1.56
C ALA A 271 -13.70 -3.24 0.98
N LEU A 272 -14.88 -3.44 1.57
CA LEU A 272 -15.81 -4.48 1.17
C LEU A 272 -16.28 -4.37 -0.30
N PRO A 273 -16.80 -3.22 -0.79
CA PRO A 273 -17.13 -3.07 -2.20
C PRO A 273 -15.95 -3.25 -3.15
N VAL A 274 -14.76 -2.78 -2.75
CA VAL A 274 -13.53 -2.91 -3.54
C VAL A 274 -13.07 -4.36 -3.64
N GLN A 275 -13.28 -5.17 -2.60
CA GLN A 275 -12.97 -6.60 -2.62
C GLN A 275 -13.96 -7.40 -3.48
N LEU A 276 -15.26 -7.06 -3.41
CA LEU A 276 -16.30 -7.79 -4.14
C LEU A 276 -16.31 -7.46 -5.64
N LEU A 277 -16.12 -6.19 -6.00
CA LEU A 277 -16.24 -5.70 -7.38
C LEU A 277 -14.86 -5.52 -8.05
N GLY A 278 -13.78 -5.53 -7.28
CA GLY A 278 -12.43 -5.24 -7.75
C GLY A 278 -12.09 -3.75 -7.68
N TRP A 279 -10.87 -3.40 -8.11
CA TRP A 279 -10.36 -2.02 -8.08
C TRP A 279 -10.78 -1.26 -9.35
N HIS A 280 -11.89 -0.53 -9.27
CA HIS A 280 -12.35 0.39 -10.31
C HIS A 280 -13.05 1.59 -9.67
N LEU A 281 -13.22 2.69 -10.42
CA LEU A 281 -13.79 3.93 -9.87
C LEU A 281 -15.15 3.72 -9.20
N PHE A 282 -16.03 2.90 -9.80
CA PHE A 282 -17.35 2.61 -9.24
C PHE A 282 -17.30 1.98 -7.83
N SER A 283 -16.43 1.00 -7.58
CA SER A 283 -16.33 0.34 -6.27
C SER A 283 -15.69 1.25 -5.24
N VAL A 284 -14.76 2.12 -5.65
CA VAL A 284 -14.16 3.16 -4.82
C VAL A 284 -15.22 4.19 -4.40
N ILE A 285 -16.06 4.66 -5.32
CA ILE A 285 -17.17 5.58 -5.02
C ILE A 285 -18.16 4.91 -4.08
N LEU A 286 -18.57 3.67 -4.37
CA LEU A 286 -19.49 2.91 -3.53
C LEU A 286 -18.91 2.72 -2.11
N GLY A 287 -17.64 2.33 -2.01
CA GLY A 287 -16.93 2.21 -0.73
C GLY A 287 -16.87 3.54 0.03
N ALA A 288 -16.65 4.67 -0.65
CA ALA A 288 -16.64 5.99 -0.05
C ALA A 288 -18.01 6.39 0.51
N ILE A 289 -19.10 6.13 -0.24
CA ILE A 289 -20.47 6.39 0.21
C ILE A 289 -20.79 5.53 1.44
N ILE A 290 -20.50 4.23 1.40
CA ILE A 290 -20.79 3.32 2.51
C ILE A 290 -19.97 3.71 3.75
N LEU A 291 -18.67 3.99 3.64
CA LEU A 291 -17.84 4.46 4.77
C LEU A 291 -18.43 5.71 5.43
N ASN A 292 -18.77 6.73 4.64
CA ASN A 292 -19.24 8.01 5.17
C ASN A 292 -20.67 7.93 5.70
N GLY A 293 -21.52 7.14 5.06
CA GLY A 293 -22.86 6.78 5.54
C GLY A 293 -22.80 6.03 6.86
N PHE A 294 -21.99 4.98 6.93
CA PHE A 294 -21.78 4.19 8.13
C PHE A 294 -21.30 5.05 9.30
N THR A 295 -20.41 6.01 9.04
CA THR A 295 -19.97 6.99 10.06
C THR A 295 -21.12 7.84 10.59
N LEU A 296 -22.03 8.29 9.72
CA LEU A 296 -23.22 9.04 10.11
C LEU A 296 -24.14 8.19 11.00
N PHE A 297 -24.50 6.99 10.54
CA PHE A 297 -25.38 6.10 11.28
C PHE A 297 -24.78 5.67 12.62
N LEU A 298 -23.50 5.26 12.66
CA LEU A 298 -22.84 4.87 13.89
C LEU A 298 -22.75 6.03 14.88
N SER A 299 -22.47 7.25 14.39
CA SER A 299 -22.44 8.44 15.24
C SER A 299 -23.82 8.74 15.83
N LEU A 300 -24.88 8.64 15.02
CA LEU A 300 -26.26 8.84 15.45
C LEU A 300 -26.69 7.78 16.47
N ILE A 301 -26.41 6.49 16.23
CA ILE A 301 -26.72 5.39 17.14
C ILE A 301 -26.04 5.62 18.49
N VAL A 302 -24.74 5.91 18.50
CA VAL A 302 -24.03 6.10 19.78
C VAL A 302 -24.53 7.35 20.50
N ASN A 303 -24.85 8.43 19.79
CA ASN A 303 -25.41 9.62 20.43
C ASN A 303 -26.85 9.38 20.92
N TYR A 304 -27.65 8.57 20.22
CA TYR A 304 -28.98 8.17 20.66
C TYR A 304 -28.92 7.31 21.92
N VAL A 305 -27.99 6.38 22.00
CA VAL A 305 -27.78 5.59 23.23
C VAL A 305 -27.35 6.48 24.40
N MET A 306 -26.53 7.51 24.15
CA MET A 306 -26.02 8.41 25.20
C MET A 306 -27.03 9.46 25.66
N PHE A 307 -27.83 10.01 24.75
CA PHE A 307 -28.69 11.18 25.00
C PHE A 307 -30.19 10.90 24.81
N GLY A 308 -30.56 9.69 24.40
CA GLY A 308 -31.95 9.30 24.12
C GLY A 308 -32.56 10.11 22.98
N LYS A 309 -33.88 10.35 23.05
CA LYS A 309 -34.65 11.08 22.02
C LYS A 309 -34.22 12.54 21.84
N SER A 310 -33.52 13.13 22.81
CA SER A 310 -33.06 14.53 22.73
C SER A 310 -32.14 14.78 21.52
N ILE A 311 -31.37 13.77 21.09
CA ILE A 311 -30.52 13.89 19.89
C ILE A 311 -31.34 14.03 18.61
N LEU A 312 -32.53 13.42 18.53
CA LEU A 312 -33.38 13.49 17.36
C LEU A 312 -34.00 14.89 17.24
N ALA A 313 -34.36 15.51 18.36
CA ALA A 313 -34.80 16.90 18.39
C ALA A 313 -33.67 17.85 17.98
N ALA A 314 -32.45 17.65 18.50
CA ALA A 314 -31.29 18.44 18.11
C ALA A 314 -30.93 18.28 16.62
N LEU A 315 -31.05 17.06 16.09
CA LEU A 315 -30.88 16.79 14.66
C LEU A 315 -31.95 17.48 13.82
N GLY A 316 -33.22 17.47 14.25
CA GLY A 316 -34.31 18.19 13.60
C GLY A 316 -34.03 19.69 13.50
N ASN A 317 -33.55 20.31 14.59
CA ASN A 317 -33.18 21.72 14.59
C ASN A 317 -31.99 22.03 13.66
N LEU A 318 -30.98 21.15 13.64
CA LEU A 318 -29.83 21.29 12.74
C LEU A 318 -30.26 21.16 11.27
N VAL A 319 -31.10 20.17 10.97
CA VAL A 319 -31.67 19.98 9.64
C VAL A 319 -32.44 21.22 9.24
N GLY A 320 -33.38 21.71 10.06
CA GLY A 320 -34.16 22.91 9.75
C GLY A 320 -33.29 24.14 9.50
N THR A 321 -32.19 24.29 10.26
CA THR A 321 -31.21 25.36 10.03
C THR A 321 -30.52 25.20 8.67
N VAL A 322 -30.05 24.00 8.32
CA VAL A 322 -29.34 23.75 7.06
C VAL A 322 -30.30 23.84 5.87
N THR A 323 -31.49 23.27 5.96
CA THR A 323 -32.47 23.30 4.86
C THR A 323 -33.02 24.69 4.63
N GLY A 324 -33.19 25.48 5.70
CA GLY A 324 -33.50 26.90 5.62
C GLY A 324 -32.46 27.70 4.84
N LEU A 325 -31.16 27.37 4.95
CA LEU A 325 -30.10 27.98 4.13
C LEU A 325 -30.22 27.64 2.63
N PHE A 326 -30.87 26.53 2.29
CA PHE A 326 -31.11 26.10 0.91
C PHE A 326 -32.53 26.40 0.41
N GLY A 327 -33.39 27.02 1.23
CA GLY A 327 -34.80 27.28 0.89
C GLY A 327 -35.64 26.00 0.75
N LEU A 328 -35.28 24.92 1.45
CA LEU A 328 -36.01 23.65 1.44
C LEU A 328 -36.79 23.49 2.75
N GLU A 329 -38.10 23.24 2.64
CA GLU A 329 -38.95 22.84 3.77
C GLU A 329 -38.99 21.31 3.83
N LEU A 330 -38.34 20.72 4.85
CA LEU A 330 -38.35 19.27 5.07
C LEU A 330 -39.22 18.95 6.29
N ASP A 331 -40.42 18.43 6.04
CA ASP A 331 -41.43 18.18 7.08
C ASP A 331 -41.13 16.98 7.99
N SER A 332 -40.13 16.15 7.64
CA SER A 332 -39.78 14.96 8.43
C SER A 332 -38.29 14.89 8.78
N TRP A 333 -37.99 14.46 10.00
CA TRP A 333 -36.62 14.20 10.46
C TRP A 333 -35.92 13.13 9.60
N LEU A 334 -36.69 12.20 9.02
CA LEU A 334 -36.20 11.20 8.05
C LEU A 334 -35.74 11.85 6.75
N ALA A 335 -36.53 12.78 6.19
CA ALA A 335 -36.12 13.55 5.03
C ALA A 335 -34.86 14.39 5.32
N GLY A 336 -34.77 14.96 6.52
CA GLY A 336 -33.57 15.63 7.01
C GLY A 336 -32.33 14.75 7.05
N LEU A 337 -32.47 13.54 7.61
CA LEU A 337 -31.38 12.56 7.65
C LEU A 337 -30.99 12.10 6.23
N GLY A 338 -31.98 11.90 5.35
CA GLY A 338 -31.76 11.59 3.94
C GLY A 338 -30.98 12.70 3.21
N PHE A 339 -31.34 13.97 3.44
CA PHE A 339 -30.63 15.13 2.91
C PHE A 339 -29.18 15.18 3.41
N LEU A 340 -28.95 15.00 4.71
CA LEU A 340 -27.60 14.96 5.28
C LEU A 340 -26.77 13.80 4.71
N PHE A 341 -27.37 12.61 4.55
CA PHE A 341 -26.72 11.48 3.91
C PHE A 341 -26.34 11.80 2.45
N LEU A 342 -27.26 12.38 1.68
CA LEU A 342 -27.03 12.76 0.29
C LEU A 342 -25.90 13.79 0.17
N LEU A 343 -25.94 14.85 0.97
CA LEU A 343 -24.86 15.85 1.03
C LEU A 343 -23.52 15.19 1.35
N LYS A 344 -23.51 14.27 2.33
CA LYS A 344 -22.29 13.55 2.68
C LYS A 344 -21.80 12.64 1.55
N ALA A 345 -22.71 11.98 0.84
CA ALA A 345 -22.39 11.11 -0.29
C ALA A 345 -21.78 11.91 -1.44
N VAL A 346 -22.33 13.09 -1.77
CA VAL A 346 -21.78 13.99 -2.80
C VAL A 346 -20.34 14.40 -2.47
N ILE A 347 -20.08 14.82 -1.22
CA ILE A 347 -18.72 15.16 -0.77
C ILE A 347 -17.80 13.93 -0.83
N ALA A 348 -18.29 12.76 -0.39
CA ALA A 348 -17.53 11.51 -0.41
C ALA A 348 -17.14 11.11 -1.85
N VAL A 349 -18.05 11.26 -2.81
CA VAL A 349 -17.78 11.03 -4.24
C VAL A 349 -16.70 11.99 -4.72
N GLY A 350 -16.81 13.29 -4.42
CA GLY A 350 -15.79 14.27 -4.80
C GLY A 350 -14.40 13.94 -4.26
N VAL A 351 -14.31 13.56 -2.97
CA VAL A 351 -13.06 13.14 -2.33
C VAL A 351 -12.50 11.84 -2.93
N ALA A 352 -13.36 10.87 -3.21
CA ALA A 352 -12.99 9.60 -3.83
C ALA A 352 -12.47 9.79 -5.26
N VAL A 353 -13.18 10.57 -6.09
CA VAL A 353 -12.76 10.91 -7.45
C VAL A 353 -11.42 11.65 -7.42
N ALA A 354 -11.27 12.62 -6.51
CA ALA A 354 -10.02 13.34 -6.34
C ALA A 354 -8.86 12.40 -5.95
N GLY A 355 -9.05 11.52 -4.97
CA GLY A 355 -8.05 10.52 -4.59
C GLY A 355 -7.74 9.52 -5.69
N TYR A 356 -8.72 9.18 -6.52
CA TYR A 356 -8.57 8.20 -7.60
C TYR A 356 -7.76 8.75 -8.77
N TYR A 357 -8.01 9.99 -9.20
CA TYR A 357 -7.34 10.59 -10.37
C TYR A 357 -6.08 11.37 -10.03
N PHE A 358 -6.04 12.10 -8.91
CA PHE A 358 -4.85 12.87 -8.55
C PHE A 358 -3.81 11.98 -7.87
N HIS A 359 -2.55 12.10 -8.30
CA HIS A 359 -1.41 11.38 -7.71
C HIS A 359 -1.01 12.02 -6.37
N LEU A 360 -1.89 11.90 -5.37
CA LEU A 360 -1.70 12.50 -4.05
C LEU A 360 -0.72 11.74 -3.16
N THR A 361 -0.34 10.51 -3.54
CA THR A 361 0.55 9.65 -2.75
C THR A 361 1.83 10.36 -2.32
N PRO A 362 2.64 10.98 -3.21
CA PRO A 362 3.88 11.63 -2.78
C PRO A 362 3.64 12.84 -1.87
N ARG A 363 2.50 13.52 -2.00
CA ARG A 363 2.11 14.67 -1.17
C ARG A 363 1.68 14.21 0.21
N LEU A 364 0.84 13.17 0.30
CA LEU A 364 0.42 12.56 1.55
C LEU A 364 1.61 11.97 2.32
N PHE A 365 2.54 11.31 1.63
CA PHE A 365 3.78 10.81 2.24
C PHE A 365 4.65 11.94 2.80
N ARG A 366 4.70 13.11 2.15
CA ARG A 366 5.41 14.29 2.66
C ARG A 366 4.69 14.90 3.85
N LEU A 367 3.36 15.01 3.79
CA LEU A 367 2.55 15.56 4.88
C LEU A 367 2.61 14.67 6.12
N GLY A 368 2.45 13.35 5.95
CA GLY A 368 2.54 12.36 7.03
C GLY A 368 3.90 12.38 7.72
N ARG A 369 5.00 12.47 6.95
CA ARG A 369 6.36 12.62 7.51
C ARG A 369 6.54 13.94 8.26
N ARG A 370 6.06 15.07 7.72
CA ARG A 370 6.13 16.36 8.44
C ARG A 370 5.32 16.35 9.74
N ALA A 371 4.12 15.77 9.72
CA ALA A 371 3.29 15.60 10.90
C ALA A 371 3.95 14.67 11.94
N GLY A 372 4.55 13.57 11.47
CA GLY A 372 5.34 12.65 12.31
C GLY A 372 6.52 13.34 12.95
N ALA A 373 7.34 14.06 12.17
CA ALA A 373 8.48 14.82 12.66
C ALA A 373 8.10 15.86 13.74
N PHE A 374 6.92 16.48 13.62
CA PHE A 374 6.42 17.42 14.64
C PHE A 374 6.09 16.72 15.98
N LEU A 375 5.54 15.50 15.91
CA LEU A 375 5.16 14.72 17.08
C LEU A 375 6.35 13.91 17.68
N ARG A 376 7.50 13.87 17.00
CA ARG A 376 8.59 12.96 17.31
C ARG A 376 9.50 13.44 18.45
N PRO A 377 9.96 12.53 19.34
CA PRO A 377 11.11 12.78 20.19
C PRO A 377 12.40 12.94 19.35
N ARG A 378 13.04 14.11 19.34
CA ARG A 378 14.19 14.47 18.49
C ARG A 378 15.50 13.75 18.85
N ASN A 379 15.51 12.89 19.86
CA ASN A 379 16.68 12.13 20.33
C ASN A 379 16.21 10.85 21.06
N VAL A 380 15.86 9.81 20.33
CA VAL A 380 15.68 8.47 20.91
C VAL A 380 17.00 7.71 20.68
N PRO A 381 17.80 7.44 21.73
CA PRO A 381 18.98 6.59 21.60
C PRO A 381 18.66 5.28 20.90
N LYS A 382 19.45 4.92 19.88
CA LYS A 382 19.39 3.61 19.21
C LYS A 382 19.97 2.56 20.16
N GLY A 383 19.13 1.78 20.82
CA GLY A 383 19.55 0.69 21.70
C GLY A 383 18.64 0.46 22.91
N PRO A 384 18.84 -0.65 23.65
CA PRO A 384 18.10 -0.91 24.88
C PRO A 384 18.42 0.17 25.92
N GLN A 385 17.43 1.01 26.24
CA GLN A 385 17.59 2.06 27.24
C GLN A 385 17.34 1.50 28.64
N THR A 386 18.15 1.94 29.60
CA THR A 386 17.88 1.65 31.02
C THR A 386 16.58 2.34 31.47
N LEU A 387 15.99 1.87 32.58
CA LEU A 387 14.78 2.49 33.15
C LEU A 387 14.96 4.00 33.36
N GLY A 388 16.12 4.39 33.91
CA GLY A 388 16.46 5.79 34.16
C GLY A 388 16.59 6.62 32.88
N GLN A 389 17.28 6.10 31.85
CA GLN A 389 17.40 6.80 30.56
C GLN A 389 16.06 7.00 29.86
N SER A 390 15.18 5.98 29.92
CA SER A 390 13.83 6.08 29.37
C SER A 390 12.99 7.13 30.10
N ALA A 391 13.07 7.17 31.44
CA ALA A 391 12.35 8.12 32.28
C ALA A 391 12.85 9.55 32.07
N LEU A 392 14.17 9.76 32.06
CA LEU A 392 14.77 11.07 31.79
C LEU A 392 14.44 11.57 30.38
N GLY A 393 14.46 10.67 29.40
CA GLY A 393 14.03 10.95 28.03
C GLY A 393 12.56 11.38 27.95
N ALA A 394 11.67 10.65 28.63
CA ALA A 394 10.25 10.99 28.71
C ALA A 394 10.01 12.34 29.39
N LEU A 395 10.73 12.63 30.48
CA LEU A 395 10.67 13.93 31.16
C LEU A 395 11.09 15.06 30.21
N ARG A 396 12.19 14.87 29.48
CA ARG A 396 12.66 15.83 28.48
C ARG A 396 11.63 16.04 27.36
N ASP A 397 10.87 15.02 26.98
CA ASP A 397 9.82 15.12 25.96
C ASP A 397 8.58 15.88 26.46
N VAL A 398 8.13 15.64 27.70
CA VAL A 398 7.05 16.42 28.35
C VAL A 398 7.45 17.88 28.53
N LEU A 399 8.72 18.18 28.82
CA LEU A 399 9.20 19.55 29.00
C LEU A 399 9.49 20.28 27.70
N ARG A 400 9.17 19.70 26.53
CA ARG A 400 9.42 20.38 25.26
C ARG A 400 8.51 21.58 25.07
N PRO A 401 9.02 22.70 24.55
CA PRO A 401 8.20 23.88 24.27
C PRO A 401 7.01 23.58 23.36
N THR A 402 7.17 22.71 22.36
CA THR A 402 6.08 22.35 21.43
C THR A 402 4.97 21.55 22.11
N PHE A 403 5.33 20.57 22.95
CA PHE A 403 4.37 19.81 23.74
C PHE A 403 3.69 20.72 24.76
N LEU A 404 4.46 21.50 25.52
CA LEU A 404 3.95 22.43 26.52
C LEU A 404 3.02 23.46 25.90
N LEU A 405 3.32 23.98 24.71
CA LEU A 405 2.44 24.89 23.99
C LEU A 405 1.11 24.22 23.60
N ALA A 406 1.16 23.03 23.01
CA ALA A 406 -0.05 22.28 22.63
C ALA A 406 -0.89 21.89 23.86
N PHE A 407 -0.22 21.51 24.95
CA PHE A 407 -0.83 21.20 26.23
C PHE A 407 -1.49 22.44 26.83
N LEU A 408 -0.76 23.56 26.91
CA LEU A 408 -1.24 24.86 27.40
C LEU A 408 -2.46 25.35 26.61
N LEU A 409 -2.41 25.27 25.27
CA LEU A 409 -3.53 25.65 24.42
C LEU A 409 -4.77 24.79 24.71
N SER A 410 -4.56 23.48 24.90
CA SER A 410 -5.65 22.55 25.25
C SER A 410 -6.25 22.88 26.62
N ILE A 411 -5.43 23.26 27.60
CA ILE A 411 -5.87 23.69 28.93
C ILE A 411 -6.64 25.00 28.85
N LEU A 412 -6.13 25.99 28.11
CA LEU A 412 -6.77 27.29 27.92
C LEU A 412 -8.16 27.10 27.30
N MET A 413 -8.28 26.23 26.30
CA MET A 413 -9.56 25.85 25.73
C MET A 413 -10.47 25.20 26.78
N ILE A 414 -9.96 24.27 27.59
CA ILE A 414 -10.77 23.65 28.64
C ILE A 414 -11.27 24.67 29.65
N LEU A 415 -10.41 25.57 30.12
CA LEU A 415 -10.77 26.66 31.00
C LEU A 415 -11.87 27.55 30.42
N PHE A 416 -11.74 27.94 29.15
CA PHE A 416 -12.67 28.87 28.52
C PHE A 416 -14.11 28.31 28.43
N PHE A 417 -14.27 27.02 28.13
CA PHE A 417 -15.60 26.44 27.91
C PHE A 417 -16.15 25.63 29.10
N ALA A 418 -15.31 25.01 29.92
CA ALA A 418 -15.75 24.08 30.96
C ALA A 418 -15.96 24.74 32.33
N ARG A 419 -15.57 26.02 32.50
CA ARG A 419 -15.70 26.78 33.75
C ARG A 419 -15.28 25.98 35.00
N LEU A 420 -14.15 25.27 34.90
CA LEU A 420 -13.64 24.40 35.97
C LEU A 420 -13.17 25.23 37.17
N THR A 421 -13.31 24.65 38.36
CA THR A 421 -12.72 25.19 39.59
C THR A 421 -11.18 25.07 39.54
N SER A 422 -10.47 25.88 40.33
CA SER A 422 -9.00 25.86 40.38
C SER A 422 -8.43 24.50 40.79
N GLY A 423 -9.11 23.78 41.70
CA GLY A 423 -8.73 22.43 42.11
C GLY A 423 -8.88 21.40 40.99
N GLU A 424 -10.00 21.42 40.27
CA GLU A 424 -10.23 20.53 39.11
C GLU A 424 -9.23 20.78 37.98
N LEU A 425 -8.88 22.06 37.75
CA LEU A 425 -7.86 22.44 36.80
C LEU A 425 -6.50 21.84 37.17
N ILE A 426 -6.02 22.05 38.39
CA ILE A 426 -4.72 21.52 38.86
C ILE A 426 -4.69 20.00 38.74
N PHE A 427 -5.76 19.32 39.16
CA PHE A 427 -5.87 17.88 39.05
C PHE A 427 -5.81 17.41 37.60
N LEU A 428 -6.52 18.08 36.68
CA LEU A 428 -6.50 17.80 35.25
C LEU A 428 -5.11 18.01 34.64
N LEU A 429 -4.40 19.07 35.05
CA LEU A 429 -3.03 19.38 34.63
C LEU A 429 -2.05 18.27 35.02
N ILE A 430 -2.02 17.93 36.30
CA ILE A 430 -1.14 16.89 36.84
C ILE A 430 -1.43 15.56 36.15
N ARG A 431 -2.72 15.19 36.04
CA ARG A 431 -3.14 13.97 35.36
C ARG A 431 -2.70 13.95 33.90
N GLY A 432 -2.87 15.06 33.17
CA GLY A 432 -2.44 15.19 31.78
C GLY A 432 -0.94 15.01 31.59
N LEU A 433 -0.13 15.64 32.46
CA LEU A 433 1.32 15.51 32.46
C LEU A 433 1.78 14.09 32.81
N CYS A 434 1.18 13.47 33.83
CA CYS A 434 1.48 12.09 34.22
C CYS A 434 1.16 11.10 33.09
N ILE A 435 0.01 11.25 32.42
CA ILE A 435 -0.36 10.39 31.27
C ILE A 435 0.62 10.60 30.11
N ALA A 436 0.96 11.85 29.79
CA ALA A 436 1.92 12.14 28.73
C ALA A 436 3.31 11.58 29.03
N PHE A 437 3.81 11.74 30.26
CA PHE A 437 5.06 11.17 30.73
C PHE A 437 5.07 9.65 30.60
N ALA A 438 4.03 8.98 31.12
CA ALA A 438 3.88 7.52 31.02
C ALA A 438 3.84 7.05 29.56
N GLY A 439 3.15 7.80 28.70
CA GLY A 439 3.10 7.54 27.25
C GLY A 439 4.47 7.63 26.57
N PHE A 440 5.22 8.72 26.80
CA PHE A 440 6.57 8.87 26.25
C PHE A 440 7.55 7.82 26.80
N TRP A 441 7.45 7.50 28.09
CA TRP A 441 8.26 6.48 28.73
C TRP A 441 8.00 5.09 28.14
N LEU A 442 6.73 4.71 27.98
CA LEU A 442 6.33 3.46 27.36
C LEU A 442 6.79 3.39 25.91
N PHE A 443 6.61 4.45 25.13
CA PHE A 443 7.02 4.49 23.72
C PHE A 443 8.53 4.29 23.55
N ARG A 444 9.36 4.87 24.42
CA ARG A 444 10.81 4.68 24.43
C ARG A 444 11.24 3.25 24.80
N ARG A 445 10.39 2.51 25.50
CA ARG A 445 10.60 1.12 25.91
C ARG A 445 10.24 0.09 24.84
N ILE A 446 9.42 0.47 23.85
CA ILE A 446 8.99 -0.44 22.78
C ILE A 446 10.14 -0.62 21.78
N ASN A 447 10.79 -1.78 21.82
CA ASN A 447 11.73 -2.21 20.79
C ASN A 447 10.95 -2.83 19.62
N VAL A 448 10.86 -2.11 18.50
CA VAL A 448 10.07 -2.53 17.33
C VAL A 448 10.59 -3.81 16.70
N GLN A 449 11.91 -4.07 16.75
CA GLN A 449 12.47 -5.33 16.28
C GLN A 449 11.96 -6.51 17.12
N LYS A 450 12.04 -6.42 18.46
CA LYS A 450 11.53 -7.47 19.36
C LYS A 450 10.03 -7.69 19.24
N VAL A 451 9.26 -6.61 19.07
CA VAL A 451 7.81 -6.71 18.80
C VAL A 451 7.57 -7.40 17.46
N GLY A 452 8.32 -7.02 16.42
CA GLY A 452 8.28 -7.66 15.11
C GLY A 452 8.58 -9.16 15.17
N ASP A 453 9.63 -9.55 15.90
CA ASP A 453 10.00 -10.96 16.08
C ASP A 453 8.97 -11.75 16.89
N SER A 454 8.35 -11.11 17.89
CA SER A 454 7.26 -11.71 18.66
C SER A 454 6.00 -11.90 17.81
N LEU A 455 5.67 -10.90 16.97
CA LEU A 455 4.55 -10.98 16.04
C LEU A 455 4.78 -12.02 14.95
N ARG A 456 6.00 -12.12 14.40
CA ARG A 456 6.38 -13.16 13.42
C ARG A 456 6.19 -14.57 13.97
N ARG A 457 6.36 -14.76 15.27
CA ARG A 457 6.12 -16.05 15.94
C ARG A 457 4.63 -16.38 16.14
N ARG A 458 3.74 -15.38 16.21
CA ARG A 458 2.33 -15.56 16.60
C ARG A 458 1.33 -15.35 15.47
N PHE A 459 1.65 -14.53 14.48
CA PHE A 459 0.76 -14.17 13.38
C PHE A 459 1.32 -14.66 12.05
N SER A 460 0.45 -14.82 11.06
CA SER A 460 0.88 -15.09 9.68
C SER A 460 1.98 -14.11 9.24
N GLY A 461 2.99 -14.62 8.51
CA GLY A 461 4.17 -13.84 8.13
C GLY A 461 3.84 -12.48 7.50
N SER A 462 2.77 -12.41 6.70
CA SER A 462 2.34 -11.16 6.06
C SER A 462 1.83 -10.09 7.03
N MET A 463 1.09 -10.45 8.09
CA MET A 463 0.59 -9.47 9.08
C MET A 463 1.74 -8.97 9.95
N ALA A 464 2.66 -9.86 10.34
CA ALA A 464 3.84 -9.49 11.11
C ALA A 464 4.73 -8.53 10.31
N VAL A 465 5.02 -8.81 9.05
CA VAL A 465 5.78 -7.91 8.15
C VAL A 465 5.07 -6.55 8.02
N SER A 466 3.75 -6.55 7.80
CA SER A 466 2.99 -5.30 7.67
C SER A 466 3.03 -4.47 8.95
N MET A 467 2.85 -5.08 10.12
CA MET A 467 2.89 -4.38 11.40
C MET A 467 4.29 -3.84 11.71
N THR A 468 5.34 -4.66 11.52
CA THR A 468 6.72 -4.22 11.71
C THR A 468 7.02 -3.02 10.82
N GLU A 469 6.64 -3.07 9.55
CA GLU A 469 6.84 -1.96 8.63
C GLU A 469 6.03 -0.71 9.00
N ALA A 470 4.79 -0.89 9.49
CA ALA A 470 3.97 0.22 9.96
C ALA A 470 4.58 0.91 11.19
N LEU A 471 5.09 0.13 12.14
CA LEU A 471 5.84 0.63 13.31
C LEU A 471 7.16 1.30 12.90
N ARG A 472 7.84 0.75 11.90
CA ARG A 472 9.08 1.31 11.35
C ARG A 472 8.85 2.68 10.70
N VAL A 473 7.77 2.83 9.94
CA VAL A 473 7.32 4.13 9.40
C VAL A 473 6.99 5.12 10.50
N LEU A 474 6.35 4.68 11.60
CA LEU A 474 6.11 5.53 12.77
C LEU A 474 7.40 5.97 13.47
N GLN A 475 8.43 5.13 13.45
CA GLN A 475 9.73 5.43 14.03
C GLN A 475 10.67 6.20 13.10
N GLU A 476 10.31 6.34 11.82
CA GLU A 476 11.14 6.89 10.74
C GLU A 476 12.54 6.29 10.71
N GLU A 477 12.66 4.97 10.87
CA GLU A 477 13.84 4.30 10.33
C GLU A 477 13.73 4.41 8.80
N GLU A 478 14.79 4.94 8.15
CA GLU A 478 14.86 4.91 6.69
C GLU A 478 14.53 3.50 6.21
N PRO A 479 13.74 3.31 5.12
CA PRO A 479 13.59 1.99 4.48
C PRO A 479 14.91 1.25 4.54
N PRO A 480 14.96 -0.01 5.05
CA PRO A 480 16.21 -0.74 5.03
C PRO A 480 16.73 -0.57 3.62
N GLU A 481 17.95 -0.04 3.48
CA GLU A 481 18.66 -0.09 2.22
C GLU A 481 18.47 -1.50 1.72
N LYS A 482 17.78 -1.62 0.58
CA LYS A 482 17.13 -2.83 0.09
C LYS A 482 17.89 -4.04 0.61
N GLY A 483 17.27 -4.81 1.51
CA GLY A 483 17.85 -6.08 1.92
C GLY A 483 18.14 -6.83 0.64
N GLY A 484 19.43 -6.96 0.30
CA GLY A 484 19.86 -7.80 -0.79
C GLY A 484 19.19 -9.15 -0.58
N PRO A 485 18.75 -9.83 -1.65
CA PRO A 485 18.16 -11.14 -1.50
C PRO A 485 19.10 -11.98 -0.65
N THR A 486 18.57 -12.57 0.41
CA THR A 486 19.25 -13.65 1.13
C THR A 486 19.73 -14.61 0.05
N GLU A 487 21.04 -14.68 -0.16
CA GLU A 487 21.63 -15.66 -1.06
C GLU A 487 21.08 -17.02 -0.61
N ILE A 488 20.29 -17.64 -1.48
CA ILE A 488 20.04 -19.07 -1.40
C ILE A 488 21.34 -19.70 -1.91
N THR A 489 22.38 -19.67 -1.08
CA THR A 489 23.51 -20.56 -1.24
C THR A 489 22.96 -21.97 -1.05
N ARG A 490 22.98 -22.75 -2.13
CA ARG A 490 22.91 -24.21 -2.06
C ARG A 490 24.10 -24.74 -1.29
#